data_AF-A0A6H0TLW6-F1
#
_entry.id   AF-A0A6H0TLW6-F1
#
_cell.length_a   1.000
_cell.length_b   1.000
_cell.length_c   1.000
_cell.angle_alpha   90.00
_cell.angle_beta   90.00
_cell.angle_gamma   90.00
#
_symmetry.space_group_name_H-M   'P 1'
#
loop_
_entity.id
_entity.type
_entity.pdbx_description
1 polymer ?
#
loop_
_entity_poly.entity_id
_entity_poly.type
_entity_poly.pdbx_seq_one_letter_code
_entity_poly.pdbx_strand_id
1 'polypeptide(L)' 'MPAMVGHIRIVNIGSSGIFHIGDVFAIRPISYSRAFAGAGSFNVGDNVSVYNYQSATTVNDSDVVDQAIIGST' A
#
# COMPACT_ATOMS: atom_id res chain seq x y z
N MET A 1 -25.43 -3.94 -15.98
CA MET A 1 -26.03 -2.78 -16.66
C MET A 1 -24.96 -2.08 -17.47
N PRO A 2 -25.30 -1.48 -18.61
CA PRO A 2 -24.37 -0.66 -19.38
C PRO A 2 -23.97 0.58 -18.57
N ALA A 3 -22.67 0.84 -18.48
CA ALA A 3 -22.14 2.08 -17.93
C ALA A 3 -21.72 2.98 -19.09
N MET A 4 -22.29 4.19 -19.15
CA MET A 4 -21.90 5.21 -20.11
C MET A 4 -21.23 6.34 -19.35
N VAL A 5 -19.94 6.58 -19.64
CA VAL A 5 -19.17 7.67 -19.02
C VAL A 5 -18.38 8.41 -20.10
N GLY A 6 -18.25 9.73 -19.93
CA GLY A 6 -17.43 10.61 -20.76
C GLY A 6 -15.94 10.55 -20.39
N HIS A 7 -15.26 11.70 -20.42
CA HIS A 7 -13.82 11.76 -20.13
C HIS A 7 -13.53 11.58 -18.64
N ILE A 8 -12.56 10.73 -18.31
CA ILE A 8 -12.10 10.49 -16.94
C ILE A 8 -10.60 10.69 -16.88
N ARG A 9 -10.15 11.46 -15.89
CA ARG A 9 -8.74 11.61 -15.56
C ARG A 9 -8.49 11.06 -14.17
N ILE A 10 -7.73 9.97 -14.11
CA ILE A 10 -7.26 9.38 -12.86
C ILE A 10 -5.83 9.84 -12.67
N VAL A 11 -5.56 10.56 -11.58
CA VAL A 11 -4.22 11.11 -11.29
C VAL A 11 -3.39 10.12 -10.49
N ASN A 12 -3.99 9.41 -9.54
CA ASN A 12 -3.36 8.28 -8.87
C ASN A 12 -4.42 7.38 -8.21
N ILE A 13 -4.13 6.09 -8.15
CA ILE A 13 -4.90 5.11 -7.37
C ILE A 13 -3.94 4.49 -6.36
N GLY A 14 -4.24 4.62 -5.07
CA GLY A 14 -3.41 4.11 -3.99
C GLY A 14 -3.48 2.59 -3.80
N SER A 15 -2.80 2.08 -2.77
CA SER A 15 -2.88 0.66 -2.41
C SER A 15 -4.32 0.25 -2.12
N SER A 16 -4.75 -0.91 -2.64
CA SER A 16 -6.14 -1.37 -2.61
C SER A 16 -7.17 -0.45 -3.29
N GLY A 17 -6.75 0.56 -4.04
CA GLY A 17 -7.69 1.40 -4.77
C GLY A 17 -8.27 0.66 -5.97
N ILE A 18 -9.60 0.67 -6.08
CA ILE A 18 -10.33 0.10 -7.22
C ILE A 18 -11.23 1.17 -7.78
N PHE A 19 -11.11 1.40 -9.08
CA PHE A 19 -11.99 2.26 -9.84
C PHE A 19 -12.73 1.42 -10.87
N HIS A 20 -14.05 1.34 -10.76
CA HIS A 20 -14.90 0.62 -11.70
C HIS A 20 -16.00 1.54 -12.24
N ILE A 21 -16.51 1.20 -13.42
CA ILE A 21 -17.67 1.86 -14.01
C ILE A 21 -18.61 0.78 -14.53
N GLY A 22 -19.86 0.85 -14.10
CA GLY A 22 -20.86 -0.18 -14.37
C GLY A 22 -21.04 -1.12 -13.20
N ASP A 23 -21.82 -2.17 -13.43
CA ASP A 23 -22.21 -3.08 -12.36
C ASP A 23 -21.04 -3.98 -11.97
N VAL A 24 -20.85 -4.12 -10.66
CA VAL A 24 -19.90 -5.09 -10.12
C VAL A 24 -20.56 -5.93 -9.03
N PHE A 25 -20.40 -7.25 -9.17
CA PHE A 25 -21.01 -8.25 -8.30
C PHE A 25 -20.33 -8.33 -6.93
N ALA A 26 -18.99 -8.30 -6.87
CA ALA A 26 -18.25 -8.17 -5.63
C ALA A 26 -16.84 -7.64 -5.89
N ILE A 27 -16.38 -6.74 -5.02
CA ILE A 27 -14.99 -6.24 -5.00
C ILE A 27 -14.42 -6.44 -3.61
N ARG A 28 -13.23 -7.05 -3.56
CA ARG A 28 -12.51 -7.38 -2.33
C ARG A 28 -11.05 -6.96 -2.45
N PRO A 29 -10.74 -5.66 -2.36
CA PRO A 29 -9.37 -5.20 -2.36
C PRO A 29 -8.76 -5.54 -1.00
N ILE A 30 -7.60 -6.20 -1.03
CA ILE A 30 -6.81 -6.49 0.16
C ILE A 30 -5.45 -5.85 -0.03
N SER A 31 -5.01 -5.05 0.95
CA SER A 31 -3.73 -4.34 0.93
C SER A 31 -3.05 -4.52 2.27
N TYR A 32 -1.79 -4.96 2.20
CA TYR A 32 -0.86 -4.91 3.31
C TYR A 32 0.34 -4.08 2.89
N SER A 33 0.80 -3.23 3.80
CA SER A 33 2.03 -2.47 3.62
C SER A 33 2.84 -2.59 4.89
N ARG A 34 4.02 -3.21 4.79
CA ARG A 34 5.00 -3.22 5.87
C ARG A 34 6.15 -2.32 5.46
N ALA A 35 6.37 -1.27 6.25
CA ALA A 35 7.44 -0.33 6.02
C ALA A 35 8.34 -0.34 7.26
N PHE A 36 9.57 -0.81 7.08
CA PHE A 36 10.62 -0.76 8.09
C PHE A 36 11.70 0.20 7.60
N ALA A 37 12.13 1.10 8.48
CA ALA A 37 13.05 2.16 8.14
C ALA A 37 14.06 2.35 9.26
N GLY A 38 15.31 2.50 8.87
CA GLY A 38 16.42 2.77 9.78
C GLY A 38 16.71 4.24 9.95
N ALA A 39 17.79 4.54 10.67
CA ALA A 39 18.24 5.90 10.84
C ALA A 39 18.45 6.56 9.46
N GLY A 40 17.83 7.72 9.27
CA GLY A 40 17.85 8.48 8.01
C GLY A 40 17.02 7.96 6.84
N SER A 41 16.05 7.10 7.11
CA SER A 41 15.11 6.62 6.08
C SER A 41 13.94 7.57 5.85
N PHE A 42 13.23 7.37 4.73
CA PHE A 42 12.04 8.14 4.30
C PHE A 42 12.20 9.66 4.17
N ASN A 43 13.41 10.15 3.93
CA ASN A 43 13.60 11.56 3.62
C ASN A 43 13.25 11.85 2.15
N VAL A 44 12.46 12.90 1.92
CA VAL A 44 12.05 13.37 0.59
C VAL A 44 12.28 14.88 0.52
N GLY A 45 13.01 15.35 -0.49
CA GLY A 45 13.32 16.77 -0.70
C GLY A 45 14.65 16.97 -1.45
N ASP A 46 14.89 18.17 -1.97
CA ASP A 46 16.06 18.46 -2.84
C ASP A 46 17.39 18.62 -2.07
N ASN A 47 17.34 19.04 -0.80
CA ASN A 47 18.53 19.16 0.04
C ASN A 47 18.30 18.47 1.40
N VAL A 48 18.72 17.22 1.49
CA VAL A 48 18.58 16.39 2.69
C VAL A 48 19.98 16.03 3.20
N SER A 49 20.38 16.61 4.34
CA SER A 49 21.57 16.20 5.07
C SER A 49 21.16 15.39 6.30
N VAL A 50 21.49 14.10 6.33
CA VAL A 50 21.19 13.24 7.47
C VAL A 50 22.48 12.64 8.00
N TYR A 51 22.72 12.81 9.31
CA TYR A 51 23.86 12.22 10.01
C TYR A 51 23.35 11.15 10.98
N ASN A 52 23.76 9.90 10.74
CA ASN A 52 23.38 8.76 11.59
C ASN A 52 24.64 8.12 12.17
N TYR A 53 24.71 8.02 13.50
CA TYR A 53 25.88 7.50 14.22
C TYR A 53 25.79 5.98 14.49
N GLN A 54 24.61 5.49 14.84
CA GLN A 54 24.28 4.05 14.91
C GLN A 54 22.84 3.85 14.41
N SER A 55 22.57 2.68 13.82
CA SER A 55 21.23 2.28 13.40
C SER A 55 21.03 0.79 13.61
N ALA A 56 19.91 0.41 14.21
CA ALA A 56 19.47 -0.98 14.31
C ALA A 56 17.97 -1.03 13.97
N THR A 57 17.63 -1.68 12.85
CA THR A 57 16.24 -1.94 12.45
C THR A 57 15.91 -3.40 12.69
N THR A 58 15.64 -3.74 13.94
CA THR A 58 15.27 -5.12 14.29
C THR A 58 13.78 -5.31 14.11
N VAL A 59 13.41 -6.17 13.17
CA VAL A 59 12.04 -6.62 12.96
C VAL A 59 11.97 -8.06 13.43
N ASN A 60 11.47 -8.26 14.64
CA ASN A 60 11.24 -9.59 15.18
C ASN A 60 9.78 -9.97 14.91
N ASP A 61 9.59 -10.89 13.97
CA ASP A 61 8.29 -11.49 13.69
C ASP A 61 8.28 -12.91 14.29
N SER A 62 7.37 -13.17 15.23
CA SER A 62 7.32 -14.46 15.95
C SER A 62 6.03 -15.23 15.70
N ASP A 63 5.36 -14.99 14.57
CA ASP A 63 4.25 -15.84 14.13
C ASP A 63 4.69 -16.90 13.09
N VAL A 64 3.98 -18.05 13.07
CA VAL A 64 4.20 -19.13 12.09
C VAL A 64 3.31 -18.94 10.85
N VAL A 65 2.25 -18.15 10.99
CA VAL A 65 1.29 -17.83 9.93
C VAL A 65 1.02 -16.34 9.99
N ASP A 66 1.69 -15.65 9.09
CA ASP A 66 1.50 -14.24 8.87
C ASP A 66 0.25 -14.04 7.99
N GLN A 67 -0.78 -13.45 8.58
CA GLN A 67 -2.05 -13.07 7.95
C GLN A 67 -2.58 -14.09 6.91
N ALA A 68 -3.27 -15.14 7.38
CA ALA A 68 -3.99 -16.04 6.47
C ALA A 68 -5.04 -15.25 5.67
N ILE A 69 -4.82 -15.11 4.36
CA ILE A 69 -5.84 -14.66 3.40
C ILE A 69 -6.84 -15.80 3.30
N ILE A 70 -7.79 -15.85 4.24
CA ILE A 70 -9.01 -16.62 4.03
C ILE A 70 -9.83 -15.77 3.08
N GLY A 71 -9.60 -15.96 1.78
CA GLY A 71 -10.57 -15.58 0.76
C GLY A 71 -11.89 -16.20 1.20
N SER A 72 -12.78 -15.41 1.79
CA SER A 72 -14.05 -15.94 2.24
C SER A 72 -14.81 -16.37 0.99
N THR A 73 -15.00 -17.68 0.86
CA THR A 73 -15.98 -18.31 -0.02
C THR A 73 -17.31 -17.58 0.02
#